data_AF-A0A5C6CUZ4-F1
#
_entry.id   AF-A0A5C6CUZ4-F1
#
_cell.length_a   1.000
_cell.length_b   1.000
_cell.length_c   1.000
_cell.angle_alpha   90.00
_cell.angle_beta   90.00
_cell.angle_gamma   90.00
#
_symmetry.space_group_name_H-M   'P 1'
#
loop_
_entity.id
_entity.type
_entity.pdbx_description
1 polymer ?
#
loop_
_entity_poly.entity_id
_entity_poly.type
_entity_poly.pdbx_seq_one_letter_code
_entity_poly.pdbx_strand_id
1 'polypeptide(L)'
;MTVARVGQPGIEATSQLADQTQVAREARTRMVVATRELENALAAASWHREDLWHQHVHDTLVVLQTSLSDTCNSANSEESLMSEVVTESPRLESKVRRIRAEYADLENHVESLQACFSKPAENTEDDVADIRQRLGWLITALKHVQSKETELLYEAFQVDIGHCD
;
A
#
# COMPACT_ATOMS: atom_id res chain seq x y z
N MET A 1 -50.86 20.80 9.08
CA MET A 1 -49.55 20.79 9.77
C MET A 1 -48.86 19.48 9.47
N THR A 2 -47.87 19.48 8.57
CA THR A 2 -46.90 18.39 8.45
C THR A 2 -45.57 19.03 8.06
N VAL A 3 -44.61 18.96 8.97
CA VAL A 3 -43.28 19.56 8.84
C VAL A 3 -42.45 18.67 7.91
N ALA A 4 -41.98 19.23 6.79
CA ALA A 4 -41.00 18.58 5.94
C ALA A 4 -39.65 18.56 6.67
N ARG A 5 -39.16 17.37 6.98
CA ARG A 5 -37.82 17.14 7.53
C ARG A 5 -36.82 17.32 6.38
N VAL A 6 -36.19 18.49 6.34
CA VAL A 6 -35.00 18.74 5.51
C VAL A 6 -33.90 17.82 6.06
N GLY A 7 -33.53 16.79 5.30
CA GLY A 7 -32.32 16.01 5.58
C GLY A 7 -31.12 16.94 5.49
N GLN A 8 -30.30 16.99 6.55
CA GLN A 8 -29.10 17.82 6.59
C GLN A 8 -27.96 17.13 5.82
N PRO A 9 -27.56 17.62 4.64
CA PRO A 9 -26.48 16.99 3.84
C PRO A 9 -25.10 17.06 4.51
N GLY A 10 -24.91 17.93 5.51
CA GLY A 10 -23.62 18.16 6.16
C GLY A 10 -23.17 17.05 7.13
N ILE A 11 -24.10 16.29 7.74
CA ILE A 11 -23.74 15.24 8.74
C ILE A 11 -23.36 13.94 8.04
N GLU A 12 -24.06 13.60 6.94
CA GLU A 12 -23.80 12.40 6.15
C GLU A 12 -22.44 12.49 5.42
N ALA A 13 -22.12 13.67 4.85
CA ALA A 13 -20.82 13.90 4.20
C ALA A 13 -19.64 13.78 5.17
N THR A 14 -19.76 14.30 6.40
CA THR A 14 -18.70 14.16 7.42
C THR A 14 -18.52 12.73 7.94
N SER A 15 -19.60 11.94 8.02
CA SER A 15 -19.51 10.53 8.43
C SER A 15 -18.85 9.68 7.34
N GLN A 16 -19.19 9.94 6.08
CA GLN A 16 -18.63 9.21 4.93
C GLN A 16 -17.13 9.48 4.77
N LEU A 17 -16.69 10.73 4.94
CA LEU A 17 -15.27 11.08 4.88
C LEU A 17 -14.45 10.44 6.02
N ALA A 18 -15.03 10.38 7.23
CA ALA A 18 -14.41 9.71 8.38
C ALA A 18 -14.27 8.19 8.15
N ASP A 19 -15.28 7.55 7.55
CA ASP A 19 -15.22 6.12 7.22
C ASP A 19 -14.16 5.83 6.13
N GLN A 20 -14.05 6.67 5.10
CA GLN A 20 -13.06 6.46 4.04
C GLN A 20 -11.62 6.67 4.51
N THR A 21 -11.37 7.67 5.35
CA THR A 21 -10.04 7.89 5.95
C THR A 21 -9.67 6.75 6.91
N GLN A 22 -10.64 6.15 7.61
CA GLN A 22 -10.42 4.97 8.42
C GLN A 22 -10.07 3.74 7.56
N VAL A 23 -10.80 3.48 6.47
CA VAL A 23 -10.50 2.40 5.52
C VAL A 23 -9.08 2.54 4.95
N ALA A 24 -8.68 3.74 4.55
CA ALA A 24 -7.34 4.00 4.04
C ALA A 24 -6.24 3.74 5.09
N ARG A 25 -6.48 4.13 6.36
CA ARG A 25 -5.55 3.85 7.47
C ARG A 25 -5.43 2.36 7.75
N GLU A 26 -6.53 1.63 7.70
CA GLU A 26 -6.55 0.19 7.89
C GLU A 26 -5.82 -0.54 6.75
N ALA A 27 -6.06 -0.15 5.49
CA ALA A 27 -5.35 -0.69 4.33
C ALA A 27 -3.83 -0.49 4.45
N ARG A 28 -3.40 0.72 4.81
CA ARG A 28 -1.98 1.03 5.04
C ARG A 28 -1.39 0.19 6.18
N THR A 29 -2.14 0.02 7.27
CA THR A 29 -1.70 -0.82 8.39
C THR A 29 -1.54 -2.28 7.96
N ARG A 30 -2.50 -2.82 7.20
CA ARG A 30 -2.41 -4.17 6.61
C ARG A 30 -1.19 -4.31 5.71
N MET A 31 -0.90 -3.32 4.85
CA MET A 31 0.28 -3.34 3.99
C MET A 31 1.60 -3.37 4.79
N VAL A 32 1.71 -2.58 5.86
CA VAL A 32 2.91 -2.58 6.73
C VAL A 32 3.08 -3.94 7.42
N VAL A 33 1.99 -4.53 7.90
CA VAL A 33 2.01 -5.88 8.49
C VAL A 33 2.43 -6.91 7.44
N ALA A 34 1.83 -6.90 6.25
CA ALA A 34 2.17 -7.82 5.17
C ALA A 34 3.64 -7.71 4.73
N THR A 35 4.19 -6.49 4.69
CA THR A 35 5.61 -6.26 4.39
C THR A 35 6.52 -6.91 5.44
N ARG A 36 6.17 -6.80 6.74
CA ARG A 36 6.92 -7.43 7.82
C ARG A 36 6.83 -8.96 7.78
N GLU A 37 5.65 -9.50 7.47
CA GLU A 37 5.51 -10.95 7.29
C GLU A 37 6.37 -11.44 6.11
N LEU A 38 6.47 -10.65 5.03
CA LEU A 38 7.33 -11.00 3.90
C LEU A 38 8.81 -10.99 4.27
N GLU A 39 9.24 -10.06 5.12
CA GLU A 39 10.58 -10.05 5.69
C GLU A 39 10.87 -11.30 6.52
N ASN A 40 9.91 -11.72 7.35
CA ASN A 40 10.03 -12.93 8.15
C ASN A 40 10.12 -14.17 7.26
N ALA A 41 9.28 -14.27 6.23
CA ALA A 41 9.30 -15.35 5.25
C ALA A 41 10.64 -15.41 4.49
N LEU A 42 11.19 -14.25 4.10
CA LEU A 42 12.48 -14.14 3.43
C LEU A 42 13.64 -14.62 4.32
N ALA A 43 13.60 -14.28 5.61
CA ALA A 43 14.63 -14.65 6.58
C ALA A 43 14.57 -16.11 7.04
N ALA A 44 13.45 -16.81 6.78
CA ALA A 44 13.28 -18.20 7.18
C ALA A 44 14.29 -19.14 6.47
N ALA A 45 14.70 -20.20 7.17
CA ALA A 45 15.58 -21.23 6.60
C ALA A 45 14.82 -22.04 5.53
N SER A 46 15.39 -22.14 4.33
CA SER A 46 14.83 -22.92 3.22
C SER A 46 15.42 -24.33 3.11
N TRP A 47 16.63 -24.56 3.66
CA TRP A 47 17.37 -25.82 3.50
C TRP A 47 16.58 -27.05 3.97
N HIS A 48 16.38 -28.02 3.06
CA HIS A 48 15.56 -29.24 3.24
C HIS A 48 14.07 -28.97 3.51
N ARG A 49 13.59 -27.74 3.27
CA ARG A 49 12.21 -27.29 3.48
C ARG A 49 11.77 -26.32 2.39
N GLU A 50 12.30 -26.49 1.19
CA GLU A 50 12.15 -25.57 0.07
C GLU A 50 10.68 -25.41 -0.31
N ASP A 51 9.92 -26.50 -0.38
CA ASP A 51 8.47 -26.46 -0.68
C ASP A 51 7.67 -25.71 0.41
N LEU A 52 7.99 -25.93 1.69
CA LEU A 52 7.33 -25.24 2.80
C LEU A 52 7.65 -23.75 2.83
N TRP A 53 8.91 -23.40 2.55
CA TRP A 53 9.35 -22.02 2.43
C TRP A 53 8.67 -21.34 1.23
N HIS A 54 8.62 -22.01 0.09
CA HIS A 54 7.98 -21.51 -1.13
C HIS A 54 6.49 -21.26 -0.92
N GLN A 55 5.77 -22.19 -0.29
CA GLN A 55 4.36 -22.01 0.06
C GLN A 55 4.17 -20.83 1.02
N HIS A 56 4.99 -20.70 2.06
CA HIS A 56 4.89 -19.62 3.02
C HIS A 56 5.13 -18.24 2.37
N VAL A 57 6.12 -18.13 1.48
CA VAL A 57 6.38 -16.93 0.70
C VAL A 57 5.19 -16.61 -0.22
N HIS A 58 4.67 -17.60 -0.93
CA HIS A 58 3.50 -17.44 -1.81
C HIS A 58 2.30 -16.89 -1.03
N ASP A 59 1.95 -17.51 0.09
CA ASP A 59 0.80 -17.09 0.91
C ASP A 59 0.97 -15.64 1.41
N THR A 60 2.19 -15.27 1.77
CA THR A 60 2.50 -13.91 2.21
C THR A 60 2.41 -12.90 1.06
N LEU A 61 2.86 -13.28 -0.15
CA LEU A 61 2.71 -12.46 -1.35
C LEU A 61 1.24 -12.24 -1.71
N VAL A 62 0.38 -13.24 -1.54
CA VAL A 62 -1.07 -13.11 -1.77
C VAL A 62 -1.67 -12.06 -0.85
N VAL A 63 -1.36 -12.11 0.45
CA VAL A 63 -1.83 -11.11 1.43
C VAL A 63 -1.28 -9.72 1.12
N LEU A 64 -0.02 -9.63 0.70
CA LEU A 64 0.60 -8.36 0.29
C LEU A 64 -0.10 -7.77 -0.93
N GLN A 65 -0.38 -8.58 -1.96
CA GLN A 65 -1.08 -8.14 -3.16
C GLN A 65 -2.45 -7.55 -2.82
N THR A 66 -3.26 -8.27 -2.05
CA THR A 66 -4.59 -7.77 -1.63
C THR A 66 -4.45 -6.44 -0.88
N SER A 67 -3.51 -6.35 0.06
CA SER A 67 -3.30 -5.12 0.84
C SER A 67 -2.78 -3.95 0.01
N LEU A 68 -1.94 -4.24 -0.99
CA LEU A 68 -1.39 -3.25 -1.90
C LEU A 68 -2.45 -2.74 -2.88
N SER A 69 -3.24 -3.63 -3.47
CA SER A 69 -4.39 -3.27 -4.32
C SER A 69 -5.41 -2.40 -3.55
N ASP A 70 -5.74 -2.77 -2.30
CA ASP A 70 -6.58 -1.95 -1.42
C ASP A 70 -5.98 -0.54 -1.21
N THR A 71 -4.67 -0.47 -1.01
CA THR A 71 -3.95 0.79 -0.81
C THR A 71 -3.94 1.62 -2.08
N CYS A 72 -3.67 1.04 -3.26
CA CYS A 72 -3.74 1.71 -4.56
C CYS A 72 -5.14 2.28 -4.82
N ASN A 73 -6.19 1.48 -4.60
CA ASN A 73 -7.58 1.89 -4.79
C ASN A 73 -7.94 3.04 -3.84
N SER A 74 -7.56 2.91 -2.57
CA SER A 74 -7.78 3.96 -1.57
C SER A 74 -7.01 5.24 -1.91
N ALA A 75 -5.76 5.13 -2.33
CA ALA A 75 -4.91 6.26 -2.69
C ALA A 75 -5.35 7.00 -3.96
N ASN A 76 -6.03 6.31 -4.88
CA ASN A 76 -6.55 6.88 -6.12
C ASN A 76 -7.97 7.48 -5.98
N SER A 77 -8.65 7.25 -4.86
CA SER A 77 -9.97 7.85 -4.59
C SER A 77 -9.91 9.38 -4.57
N GLU A 78 -10.95 10.03 -5.08
CA GLU A 78 -11.12 11.50 -5.03
C GLU A 78 -11.24 12.01 -3.58
N GLU A 79 -11.73 11.15 -2.68
CA GLU A 79 -11.86 11.41 -1.25
C GLU A 79 -10.63 10.93 -0.43
N SER A 80 -9.55 10.52 -1.11
CA SER A 80 -8.32 10.09 -0.43
C SER A 80 -7.56 11.25 0.20
N LEU A 81 -6.80 10.97 1.26
CA LEU A 81 -5.85 11.93 1.86
C LEU A 81 -4.88 12.50 0.81
N MET A 82 -4.51 11.73 -0.21
CA MET A 82 -3.66 12.21 -1.29
C MET A 82 -4.37 13.23 -2.20
N SER A 83 -5.66 13.02 -2.47
CA SER A 83 -6.48 13.98 -3.23
C SER A 83 -6.76 15.25 -2.42
N GLU A 84 -6.91 15.13 -1.10
CA GLU A 84 -6.98 16.27 -0.17
C GLU A 84 -5.69 17.09 -0.21
N VAL A 85 -4.52 16.44 -0.13
CA VAL A 85 -3.21 17.11 -0.25
C VAL A 85 -3.08 17.87 -1.59
N VAL A 86 -3.56 17.31 -2.70
CA VAL A 86 -3.55 18.02 -3.99
C VAL A 86 -4.47 19.24 -3.97
N THR A 87 -5.63 19.12 -3.33
CA THR A 87 -6.62 20.20 -3.22
C THR A 87 -6.08 21.36 -2.37
N GLU A 88 -5.49 21.05 -1.22
CA GLU A 88 -4.96 22.06 -0.28
C GLU A 88 -3.59 22.60 -0.71
N SER A 89 -2.77 21.77 -1.35
CA SER A 89 -1.42 22.09 -1.77
C SER A 89 -1.14 21.64 -3.22
N PRO A 90 -1.68 22.34 -4.25
CA PRO A 90 -1.52 21.95 -5.66
C PRO A 90 -0.07 21.79 -6.13
N ARG A 91 0.88 22.50 -5.49
CA ARG A 91 2.32 22.35 -5.75
C ARG A 91 2.85 20.92 -5.53
N LEU A 92 2.15 20.11 -4.72
CA LEU A 92 2.51 18.74 -4.39
C LEU A 92 1.93 17.69 -5.35
N GLU A 93 1.11 18.09 -6.33
CA GLU A 93 0.46 17.18 -7.29
C GLU A 93 1.46 16.25 -7.98
N SER A 94 2.62 16.78 -8.40
CA SER A 94 3.65 15.98 -9.05
C SER A 94 4.21 14.88 -8.15
N LYS A 95 4.33 15.13 -6.84
CA LYS A 95 4.79 14.14 -5.84
C LYS A 95 3.71 13.08 -5.60
N VAL A 96 2.45 13.49 -5.45
CA VAL A 96 1.30 12.58 -5.31
C VAL A 96 1.19 11.64 -6.50
N ARG A 97 1.23 12.19 -7.73
CA ARG A 97 1.19 11.39 -8.96
C ARG A 97 2.34 10.38 -9.03
N ARG A 98 3.54 10.80 -8.62
CA ARG A 98 4.70 9.90 -8.58
C ARG A 98 4.51 8.75 -7.59
N ILE A 99 4.01 9.03 -6.39
CA ILE A 99 3.78 7.98 -5.39
C ILE A 99 2.71 6.99 -5.86
N ARG A 100 1.60 7.47 -6.45
CA ARG A 100 0.57 6.61 -7.05
C ARG A 100 1.13 5.70 -8.13
N ALA A 101 1.96 6.25 -9.02
CA ALA A 101 2.64 5.46 -10.04
C ALA A 101 3.59 4.42 -9.44
N GLU A 102 4.38 4.78 -8.43
CA GLU A 102 5.28 3.85 -7.73
C GLU A 102 4.50 2.71 -7.05
N TYR A 103 3.32 2.98 -6.47
CA TYR A 103 2.45 1.93 -5.92
C TYR A 103 1.91 0.98 -6.99
N ALA A 104 1.44 1.51 -8.13
CA ALA A 104 0.97 0.70 -9.25
C ALA A 104 2.09 -0.16 -9.87
N ASP A 105 3.30 0.40 -9.98
CA ASP A 105 4.47 -0.36 -10.43
C ASP A 105 4.78 -1.52 -9.47
N LEU A 106 4.73 -1.28 -8.16
CA LEU A 106 4.96 -2.31 -7.15
C LEU A 106 3.88 -3.40 -7.20
N GLU A 107 2.62 -3.04 -7.44
CA GLU A 107 1.52 -3.98 -7.63
C GLU A 107 1.81 -4.95 -8.79
N ASN A 108 2.23 -4.42 -9.94
CA ASN A 108 2.64 -5.23 -11.09
C ASN A 108 3.84 -6.15 -10.78
N HIS A 109 4.79 -5.69 -9.97
CA HIS A 109 5.94 -6.52 -9.56
C HIS A 109 5.52 -7.67 -8.64
N VAL A 110 4.59 -7.43 -7.71
CA VAL A 110 4.05 -8.48 -6.83
C VAL A 110 3.30 -9.52 -7.66
N GLU A 111 2.43 -9.09 -8.59
CA GLU A 111 1.71 -9.98 -9.49
C GLU A 111 2.66 -10.83 -10.35
N SER A 112 3.69 -10.20 -10.94
CA SER A 112 4.71 -10.90 -11.71
C SER A 112 5.48 -11.92 -10.88
N LEU A 113 5.80 -11.58 -9.63
CA LEU A 113 6.48 -12.49 -8.73
C LEU A 113 5.58 -13.67 -8.37
N GLN A 114 4.30 -13.45 -8.03
CA GLN A 114 3.33 -14.52 -7.77
C GLN A 114 3.16 -15.47 -8.96
N ALA A 115 3.16 -14.95 -10.19
CA ALA A 115 3.08 -15.77 -11.40
C ALA A 115 4.27 -16.73 -11.54
N CYS A 116 5.42 -16.43 -10.94
CA CYS A 116 6.57 -17.35 -10.90
C CYS A 116 6.27 -18.58 -10.02
N PHE A 117 5.51 -18.43 -8.94
CA PHE A 117 5.13 -19.52 -8.02
C PHE A 117 4.03 -20.42 -8.59
N SER A 118 3.30 -19.97 -9.63
CA SER A 118 2.25 -20.75 -10.29
C SER A 118 2.80 -21.76 -11.31
N LYS A 119 4.08 -21.67 -11.67
CA LYS A 119 4.73 -22.61 -12.57
C LYS A 119 5.24 -23.80 -11.77
N PRO A 120 5.17 -25.04 -12.29
CA PRO A 120 5.82 -26.18 -11.65
C PRO A 120 7.30 -25.85 -11.48
N ALA A 121 7.75 -25.74 -10.24
CA ALA A 121 9.13 -25.43 -9.96
C ALA A 121 9.99 -26.61 -10.43
N GLU A 122 10.98 -26.34 -11.27
CA GLU A 122 12.14 -27.22 -11.40
C GLU A 122 13.02 -27.00 -10.16
N ASN A 123 12.46 -27.18 -8.95
CA ASN A 123 13.00 -26.84 -7.62
C ASN A 123 14.53 -26.96 -7.53
N THR A 124 15.25 -25.92 -7.94
CA THR A 124 16.71 -25.85 -7.89
C THR A 124 17.15 -24.85 -6.83
N GLU A 125 18.35 -25.03 -6.30
CA GLU A 125 18.94 -24.10 -5.33
C GLU A 125 19.08 -22.67 -5.90
N ASP A 126 19.28 -22.56 -7.22
CA ASP A 126 19.35 -21.29 -7.96
C ASP A 126 18.01 -20.53 -7.96
N ASP A 127 16.87 -21.24 -7.96
CA ASP A 127 15.53 -20.61 -7.91
C ASP A 127 15.29 -19.92 -6.56
N VAL A 128 15.71 -20.55 -5.46
CA VAL A 128 15.54 -19.99 -4.11
C VAL A 128 16.35 -18.70 -3.96
N ALA A 129 17.59 -18.67 -4.46
CA ALA A 129 18.43 -17.49 -4.40
C ALA A 129 17.85 -16.32 -5.22
N ASP A 130 17.37 -16.58 -6.44
CA ASP A 130 16.73 -15.57 -7.30
C ASP A 130 15.44 -15.02 -6.66
N ILE A 131 14.57 -15.88 -6.15
CA ILE A 131 13.35 -15.47 -5.43
C ILE A 131 13.72 -14.56 -4.25
N ARG A 132 14.71 -14.94 -3.44
CA ARG A 132 15.16 -14.13 -2.29
C ARG A 132 15.65 -12.75 -2.71
N GLN A 133 16.43 -12.67 -3.79
CA GLN A 133 16.91 -11.40 -4.31
C GLN A 133 15.76 -10.50 -4.75
N ARG A 134 14.78 -11.04 -5.48
CA ARG A 134 13.60 -10.30 -5.94
C ARG A 134 12.73 -9.82 -4.78
N LEU A 135 12.51 -10.66 -3.77
CA LEU A 135 11.80 -10.30 -2.54
C LEU A 135 12.51 -9.19 -1.76
N GLY A 136 13.84 -9.28 -1.61
CA GLY A 136 14.63 -8.25 -0.94
C GLY A 136 14.54 -6.88 -1.62
N TRP A 137 14.55 -6.87 -2.96
CA TRP A 137 14.31 -5.66 -3.73
C TRP A 137 12.90 -5.10 -3.50
N LEU A 138 11.86 -5.96 -3.57
CA LEU A 138 10.47 -5.57 -3.38
C LEU A 138 10.22 -4.93 -2.01
N ILE A 139 10.71 -5.56 -0.93
CA ILE A 139 10.61 -5.04 0.44
C ILE A 139 11.27 -3.65 0.54
N THR A 140 12.45 -3.49 -0.06
CA THR A 140 13.18 -2.21 -0.05
C THR A 140 12.39 -1.12 -0.77
N ALA A 141 11.81 -1.44 -1.92
CA ALA A 141 11.02 -0.51 -2.71
C ALA A 141 9.71 -0.12 -2.01
N LEU A 142 9.02 -1.07 -1.36
CA LEU A 142 7.83 -0.80 -0.54
C LEU A 142 8.12 0.18 0.61
N LYS A 143 9.20 -0.05 1.35
CA LYS A 143 9.63 0.87 2.42
C LYS A 143 9.94 2.26 1.87
N HIS A 144 10.54 2.34 0.69
CA HIS A 144 10.90 3.60 0.07
C HIS A 144 9.67 4.43 -0.32
N VAL A 145 8.65 3.82 -0.95
CA VAL A 145 7.41 4.53 -1.29
C VAL A 145 6.65 4.97 -0.03
N GLN A 146 6.63 4.14 1.02
CA GLN A 146 6.03 4.48 2.32
C GLN A 146 6.74 5.66 3.01
N SER A 147 8.07 5.75 2.88
CA SER A 147 8.84 6.90 3.39
C SER A 147 8.45 8.18 2.65
N LYS A 148 8.40 8.15 1.32
CA LYS A 148 7.99 9.30 0.50
C LYS A 148 6.58 9.76 0.80
N GLU A 149 5.66 8.81 0.98
CA GLU A 149 4.29 9.13 1.38
C GLU A 149 4.27 9.84 2.74
N THR A 150 5.03 9.34 3.72
CA THR A 150 5.11 9.96 5.05
C THR A 150 5.71 11.37 4.98
N GLU A 151 6.76 11.56 4.18
CA GLU A 151 7.36 12.88 3.93
C GLU A 151 6.38 13.84 3.25
N LEU A 152 5.62 13.35 2.27
CA LEU A 152 4.59 14.13 1.57
C LEU A 152 3.52 14.61 2.56
N LEU A 153 2.98 13.71 3.39
CA LEU A 153 1.95 14.05 4.36
C LEU A 153 2.49 15.06 5.38
N TYR A 154 3.72 14.87 5.85
CA TYR A 154 4.35 15.83 6.76
C TYR A 154 4.53 17.22 6.11
N GLU A 155 5.00 17.28 4.86
CA GLU A 155 5.15 18.55 4.13
C GLU A 155 3.82 19.26 3.91
N ALA A 156 2.74 18.52 3.62
CA ALA A 156 1.42 19.10 3.43
C ALA A 156 0.90 19.75 4.73
N PHE A 157 0.92 19.00 5.85
CA PHE A 157 0.35 19.47 7.11
C PHE A 157 1.26 20.45 7.88
N GLN A 158 2.57 20.43 7.68
CA GLN A 158 3.47 21.40 8.31
C GLN A 158 3.25 22.82 7.74
N VAL A 159 2.92 22.94 6.46
CA VAL A 159 2.71 24.22 5.78
C VAL A 159 1.37 24.85 6.20
N ASP A 160 0.38 24.02 6.52
CA ASP A 160 -0.93 24.47 7.01
C ASP A 160 -0.82 25.12 8.41
N ILE A 161 0.07 24.61 9.27
CA ILE A 161 0.35 25.19 10.60
C ILE A 161 1.17 26.49 10.49
N GLY A 162 1.87 26.71 9.37
CA GLY A 162 2.75 27.86 9.16
C GLY A 162 2.06 29.15 8.69
N HIS A 163 0.75 29.13 8.42
CA HIS A 163 0.01 30.27 7.84
C HIS A 163 -0.83 31.07 8.84
N CYS A 164 -0.53 31.00 10.15
CA CYS A 164 -1.06 31.98 11.10
C CYS A 164 -0.27 33.31 10.99
N ASP A 165 -0.63 34.15 10.02
CA ASP A 165 -0.40 35.60 10.01
C ASP A 165 -1.55 36.34 9.30
#